data_AF-A0AAV1QH76-F1
#
_entry.id   AF-A0AAV1QH76-F1
#
_cell.length_a   1.000
_cell.length_b   1.000
_cell.length_c   1.000
_cell.angle_alpha   90.00
_cell.angle_beta   90.00
_cell.angle_gamma   90.00
#
_symmetry.space_group_name_H-M   'P 1'
#
loop_
_entity.id
_entity.type
_entity.pdbx_description
1 polymer ?
#
loop_
_entity_poly.entity_id
_entity_poly.type
_entity_poly.pdbx_seq_one_letter_code
_entity_poly.pdbx_strand_id
1 'polypeptide(L)'
;RAGKNEPEPEQPVPRKVAIRMLAAAEDIDPDVLESMHSLGCFRDKEKLTKDLLSDEDNQEKMIYFLLLDRKERYPSQEDQNLPPRSEI
;
A
#
# COMPACT_ATOMS: atom_id res chain seq x y z
N ARG A 1 -4.69 26.48 39.75
CA ARG A 1 -3.51 25.79 39.16
C ARG A 1 -3.94 25.34 37.77
N ALA A 2 -3.43 26.00 36.74
CA ALA A 2 -3.80 25.78 35.35
C ALA A 2 -3.31 24.40 34.86
N GLY A 3 -4.17 23.71 34.09
CA GLY A 3 -3.87 22.43 33.48
C GLY A 3 -2.67 22.54 32.55
N LYS A 4 -1.81 21.52 32.60
CA LYS A 4 -0.71 21.32 31.66
C LYS A 4 -1.27 21.41 30.24
N ASN A 5 -0.83 22.42 29.48
CA ASN A 5 -1.01 22.45 28.03
C ASN A 5 -0.15 21.31 27.47
N GLU A 6 -0.76 20.14 27.25
CA GLU A 6 -0.21 19.21 26.28
C GLU A 6 -0.40 19.86 24.89
N PRO A 7 0.67 19.97 24.08
CA PRO A 7 0.51 20.42 22.70
C PRO A 7 -0.42 19.44 21.97
N GLU A 8 -1.38 19.96 21.21
CA GLU A 8 -2.18 19.14 20.30
C GLU A 8 -1.25 18.32 19.39
N PRO A 9 -1.56 17.04 19.13
CA PRO A 9 -0.75 16.22 18.23
C PRO A 9 -0.70 16.92 16.86
N GLU A 10 0.51 17.16 16.35
CA GLU A 10 0.69 17.74 15.01
C GLU A 10 -0.10 16.91 14.00
N GLN A 11 -1.04 17.55 13.30
CA GLN A 11 -1.77 16.86 12.23
C GLN A 11 -0.75 16.39 11.18
N PRO A 12 -0.78 15.10 10.80
CA PRO A 12 0.14 14.60 9.79
C PRO A 12 -0.08 15.37 8.50
N VAL A 13 0.97 16.02 8.00
CA VAL A 13 0.91 16.85 6.79
C VAL A 13 0.34 16.00 5.64
N PRO A 14 -0.71 16.46 4.94
CA PRO A 14 -1.25 15.74 3.78
C PRO A 14 -0.16 15.60 2.72
N ARG A 15 0.27 14.37 2.44
CA ARG A 15 1.30 14.10 1.44
C ARG A 15 0.66 13.50 0.18
N LYS A 16 1.03 14.05 -0.97
CA LYS A 16 0.57 13.60 -2.28
C LYS A 16 1.44 12.43 -2.73
N VAL A 17 0.78 11.36 -3.19
CA VAL A 17 1.45 10.23 -3.83
C VAL A 17 1.55 10.51 -5.32
N ALA A 18 2.71 10.24 -5.91
CA ALA A 18 2.91 10.33 -7.36
C ALA A 18 2.45 9.03 -8.02
N ILE A 19 1.52 9.15 -8.97
CA ILE A 19 1.11 8.04 -9.83
C ILE A 19 2.10 7.96 -10.98
N ARG A 20 2.67 6.78 -11.22
CA ARG A 20 3.58 6.52 -12.35
C ARG A 20 2.99 5.47 -13.28
N MET A 21 3.45 5.47 -14.52
CA MET A 21 3.14 4.38 -15.46
C MET A 21 3.94 3.12 -15.07
N LEU A 22 3.30 1.97 -15.19
CA LEU A 22 3.92 0.66 -15.03
C LEU A 22 4.13 0.09 -16.44
N ALA A 23 5.34 -0.34 -16.76
CA ALA A 23 5.68 -0.77 -18.13
C ALA A 23 5.29 -2.23 -18.37
N ALA A 24 5.37 -3.07 -17.35
CA ALA A 24 5.04 -4.49 -17.44
C ALA A 24 4.45 -5.04 -16.13
N ALA A 25 3.78 -6.20 -16.23
CA ALA A 25 3.18 -6.87 -15.07
C ALA A 25 4.22 -7.27 -14.00
N GLU A 26 5.48 -7.45 -14.39
CA GLU A 26 6.61 -7.72 -13.49
C GLU A 26 7.00 -6.52 -12.61
N ASP A 27 6.61 -5.30 -12.99
CA ASP A 27 6.81 -4.09 -12.17
C ASP A 27 5.77 -3.96 -11.04
N ILE A 28 4.76 -4.84 -11.02
CA ILE A 28 3.68 -4.81 -10.04
C ILE A 28 4.13 -5.56 -8.78
N ASP A 29 4.13 -4.86 -7.65
CA ASP A 29 4.46 -5.44 -6.36
C ASP A 29 3.38 -6.47 -5.94
N PRO A 30 3.75 -7.75 -5.74
CA PRO A 30 2.78 -8.82 -5.48
C PRO A 30 2.07 -8.65 -4.12
N ASP A 31 2.74 -8.08 -3.11
CA ASP A 31 2.13 -7.88 -1.79
C ASP A 31 1.10 -6.76 -1.82
N VAL A 32 1.38 -5.71 -2.60
CA VAL A 32 0.42 -4.63 -2.82
C VAL A 32 -0.77 -5.14 -3.62
N LEU A 33 -0.55 -5.95 -4.65
CA LEU A 33 -1.62 -6.54 -5.45
C LEU A 33 -2.52 -7.44 -4.59
N GLU A 34 -1.94 -8.26 -3.71
CA GLU A 34 -2.70 -9.09 -2.77
C GLU A 34 -3.47 -8.24 -1.75
N SER A 35 -2.85 -7.16 -1.26
CA SER A 35 -3.50 -6.21 -0.36
C SER A 35 -4.72 -5.56 -1.01
N MET A 36 -4.61 -5.16 -2.28
CA MET A 36 -5.74 -4.62 -3.05
C MET A 36 -6.84 -5.66 -3.23
N HIS A 37 -6.48 -6.89 -3.62
CA HIS A 37 -7.45 -7.97 -3.76
C HIS A 37 -8.20 -8.26 -2.45
N SER A 38 -7.50 -8.20 -1.32
CA SER A 38 -8.04 -8.38 0.03
C SER A 38 -9.05 -7.29 0.44
N LEU A 39 -9.04 -6.11 -0.19
CA LEU A 39 -10.06 -5.07 0.03
C LEU A 39 -11.46 -5.48 -0.46
N GLY A 40 -11.54 -6.48 -1.36
CA GLY A 40 -12.80 -7.06 -1.82
C GLY A 40 -13.54 -6.26 -2.90
N CYS A 41 -13.08 -5.06 -3.25
CA CYS A 41 -13.52 -4.30 -4.43
C CYS A 41 -12.76 -4.71 -5.70
N PHE A 42 -11.53 -5.19 -5.57
CA PHE A 42 -10.70 -5.67 -6.67
C PHE A 42 -10.66 -7.20 -6.73
N ARG A 43 -11.81 -7.83 -6.95
CA ARG A 43 -11.96 -9.31 -6.91
C ARG A 43 -11.34 -10.03 -8.10
N ASP A 44 -11.22 -9.35 -9.23
CA ASP A 44 -10.64 -9.89 -10.45
C ASP A 44 -9.20 -9.39 -10.57
N LYS A 45 -8.24 -10.27 -10.24
CA LYS A 45 -6.80 -9.95 -10.30
C LYS A 45 -6.33 -9.68 -11.73
N GLU A 46 -6.92 -10.33 -12.73
CA GLU A 46 -6.56 -10.10 -14.13
C GLU A 46 -7.04 -8.73 -14.61
N LYS A 47 -8.29 -8.37 -14.26
CA LYS A 47 -8.82 -7.03 -14.53
C LYS A 47 -7.98 -5.96 -13.82
N LEU A 48 -7.69 -6.15 -12.53
CA LEU A 48 -6.87 -5.21 -11.76
C LEU A 48 -5.50 -5.01 -12.40
N THR A 49 -4.84 -6.10 -12.80
CA THR A 49 -3.54 -6.04 -13.47
C THR A 49 -3.60 -5.24 -14.78
N LYS A 50 -4.64 -5.46 -15.60
CA LYS A 50 -4.86 -4.69 -16.83
C LYS A 50 -5.11 -3.20 -16.54
N ASP A 51 -5.90 -2.88 -15.52
CA ASP A 51 -6.17 -1.50 -15.13
C ASP A 51 -4.88 -0.80 -14.66
N LEU A 52 -4.01 -1.49 -13.92
CA LEU A 52 -2.72 -0.95 -13.47
C LEU A 52 -1.74 -0.70 -14.62
N LEU A 53 -1.78 -1.52 -15.68
CA LEU A 53 -0.94 -1.41 -16.88
C LEU A 53 -1.54 -0.51 -17.97
N SER A 54 -2.80 -0.08 -17.83
CA SER A 54 -3.42 0.87 -18.77
C SER A 54 -2.63 2.17 -18.80
N ASP A 55 -2.71 2.95 -19.87
CA ASP A 55 -2.16 4.31 -19.92
C ASP A 55 -3.05 5.32 -19.18
N GLU A 56 -4.30 4.96 -18.87
CA GLU A 56 -5.28 5.86 -18.25
C GLU A 56 -5.06 6.07 -16.75
N ASP A 57 -5.29 7.29 -16.27
CA ASP A 57 -5.35 7.57 -14.84
C ASP A 57 -6.66 7.04 -14.25
N ASN A 58 -6.56 5.98 -13.45
CA ASN A 58 -7.69 5.30 -12.83
C ASN A 58 -7.54 5.17 -11.31
N GLN A 59 -8.62 4.76 -10.65
CA GLN A 59 -8.65 4.64 -9.19
C GLN A 59 -7.78 3.47 -8.72
N GLU A 60 -7.68 2.40 -9.50
CA GLU A 60 -6.85 1.24 -9.26
C GLU A 60 -5.39 1.66 -9.07
N LYS A 61 -4.85 2.47 -9.99
CA LYS A 61 -3.50 3.04 -9.87
C LYS A 61 -3.35 3.92 -8.64
N MET A 62 -4.32 4.78 -8.35
CA MET A 62 -4.30 5.58 -7.13
C MET A 62 -4.15 4.71 -5.90
N ILE A 63 -4.98 3.67 -5.76
CA ILE A 63 -4.94 2.77 -4.62
C ILE A 63 -3.62 1.99 -4.58
N TYR A 64 -3.15 1.49 -5.72
CA TYR A 64 -1.87 0.80 -5.83
C TYR A 64 -0.71 1.67 -5.34
N PHE A 65 -0.57 2.89 -5.84
CA PHE A 65 0.52 3.78 -5.44
C PHE A 65 0.38 4.25 -3.99
N LEU A 66 -0.84 4.42 -3.47
CA LEU A 66 -1.06 4.72 -2.05
C LEU A 66 -0.58 3.58 -1.14
N LEU A 67 -0.86 2.34 -1.51
CA LEU A 67 -0.44 1.16 -0.76
C LEU A 67 1.05 0.88 -0.92
N LEU A 68 1.61 1.10 -2.11
CA LEU A 68 3.04 0.97 -2.37
C LEU A 68 3.84 1.99 -1.55
N ASP A 69 3.45 3.26 -1.56
CA ASP A 69 4.08 4.30 -0.74
C ASP A 69 3.95 4.01 0.77
N ARG A 70 2.84 3.39 1.20
CA ARG A 70 2.69 2.90 2.57
C ARG A 70 3.68 1.77 2.88
N LYS A 71 3.84 0.79 1.98
CA LYS A 71 4.76 -0.35 2.11
C LYS A 71 6.22 0.10 2.16
N GLU A 72 6.63 1.01 1.28
CA GLU A 72 7.99 1.56 1.24
C GLU A 72 8.33 2.33 2.53
N ARG A 73 7.36 3.05 3.11
CA ARG A 73 7.54 3.81 4.36
C ARG A 73 7.49 2.96 5.63
N TYR A 74 6.71 1.89 5.61
CA TYR A 74 6.50 1.00 6.76
C TYR A 74 6.57 -0.45 6.30
N PRO A 75 7.76 -0.96 5.92
CA PRO A 75 7.91 -2.36 5.54
C PRO A 75 7.55 -3.22 6.76
N SER A 76 6.62 -4.16 6.58
CA SER A 76 6.20 -5.08 7.62
C SER A 76 7.41 -5.86 8.12
N GLN A 77 7.88 -5.57 9.34
CA GLN A 77 9.03 -6.24 9.96
C GLN A 77 8.69 -7.64 10.51
N GLU A 78 7.43 -8.06 10.42
CA GLU A 78 6.90 -9.19 11.18
C GLU A 78 7.39 -10.57 10.70
N ASP A 79 7.91 -10.71 9.48
CA ASP A 79 8.46 -12.00 9.00
C ASP A 79 9.97 -12.20 9.27
N GLN A 80 10.73 -11.18 9.67
CA GLN A 80 12.18 -11.31 9.85
C GLN A 80 12.62 -11.84 11.23
N ASN A 81 11.73 -11.93 12.21
CA ASN A 81 12.04 -12.40 13.57
C ASN A 81 11.17 -13.59 14.03
N LEU A 82 10.46 -14.25 13.11
CA LEU A 82 9.73 -15.45 13.49
C LEU A 82 10.73 -16.60 13.62
N PRO A 83 10.79 -17.29 14.79
CA PRO A 83 11.54 -18.54 14.87
C PRO A 83 10.99 -19.51 13.81
N PRO A 84 11.84 -20.35 13.18
CA PRO A 84 11.38 -21.32 12.21
C PRO A 84 10.24 -22.12 12.84
N ARG A 85 9.05 -22.07 12.21
CA ARG A 85 7.89 -22.82 12.67
C ARG A 85 8.29 -24.28 12.73
N SER A 86 8.52 -24.78 13.93
CA SER A 86 8.68 -26.21 14.15
C SER A 86 7.35 -26.85 13.78
N GLU A 87 7.37 -27.66 12.72
CA GLU A 87 6.25 -28.52 12.35
C GLU A 87 5.97 -29.44 13.54
N ILE A 88 4.76 -29.35 14.11
CA ILE A 88 4.24 -30.27 15.14
C ILE A 88 3.39 -31.31 14.43
#